data_AF-A0A7X3ZDX2-F1
#
_entry.id   AF-A0A7X3ZDX2-F1
#
_cell.length_a   1.000
_cell.length_b   1.000
_cell.length_c   1.000
_cell.angle_alpha   90.00
_cell.angle_beta   90.00
_cell.angle_gamma   90.00
#
_symmetry.space_group_name_H-M   'P 1'
#
loop_
_entity.id
_entity.type
_entity.pdbx_description
1 polymer ?
#
loop_
_entity_poly.entity_id
_entity_poly.type
_entity_poly.pdbx_seq_one_letter_code
_entity_poly.pdbx_strand_id
1 'polypeptide(L)' 'MKRYTALVACLCLVLQPVMALAETEPAPITGADTRLYLADGSLVEGNLIERDQDLVIMRVNDKIFTFDKTEIDKI' A
#
# COMPACT_ATOMS: atom_id res chain seq x y z
N MET A 1 5.05 43.23 22.39
CA MET A 1 4.56 42.52 21.18
C MET A 1 5.66 41.78 20.43
N LYS A 2 6.84 42.37 20.14
CA LYS A 2 7.96 41.73 19.40
C LYS A 2 8.59 40.45 20.01
N ARG A 3 8.50 40.24 21.33
CA ARG A 3 9.16 39.11 22.03
C ARG A 3 8.37 37.80 21.93
N TYR A 4 7.05 37.88 21.85
CA TYR A 4 6.17 36.72 21.79
C TYR A 4 6.17 36.07 20.40
N THR A 5 6.31 36.88 19.33
CA THR A 5 6.44 36.39 17.95
C THR A 5 7.71 35.55 17.73
N ALA A 6 8.82 35.92 18.37
CA ALA A 6 10.06 35.14 18.30
C ALA A 6 9.93 33.78 19.00
N LEU A 7 9.18 33.73 20.10
CA LEU A 7 8.97 32.52 20.90
C LEU A 7 8.04 31.52 20.17
N VAL A 8 7.00 32.02 19.51
CA VAL A 8 6.12 31.22 18.66
C VAL A 8 6.87 30.68 17.43
N ALA A 9 7.71 31.51 16.79
CA ALA A 9 8.52 31.06 15.65
C ALA A 9 9.51 29.95 16.03
N CYS A 10 10.19 30.07 17.18
CA CYS A 10 11.05 29.01 17.69
C CYS A 10 10.27 27.72 17.96
N LEU A 11 9.07 27.82 18.58
CA LEU A 11 8.24 26.66 18.85
C LEU A 11 7.84 25.93 17.56
N CYS A 12 7.46 26.66 16.50
CA CYS A 12 7.15 26.07 15.20
C CYS A 12 8.33 25.33 14.56
N LEU A 13 9.56 25.80 14.76
CA LEU A 13 10.77 25.15 14.20
C LEU A 13 11.11 23.83 14.90
N VAL A 14 10.86 23.70 16.21
CA VAL A 14 11.10 22.46 16.95
C VAL A 14 10.05 21.37 16.70
N LEU A 15 8.86 21.75 16.21
CA LEU A 15 7.75 20.84 15.92
C LEU A 15 7.75 20.26 14.50
N GLN A 16 8.56 20.80 13.58
CA GLN A 16 8.66 20.30 12.20
C GLN A 16 9.14 18.84 12.07
N PRO A 17 10.14 18.33 12.83
CA PRO A 17 10.66 16.98 12.62
C PRO A 17 9.69 15.86 13.05
N VAL A 18 8.68 16.17 13.87
CA VAL A 18 7.67 15.17 14.30
C VAL A 18 6.70 14.85 13.17
N MET A 19 6.43 15.79 12.25
CA MET A 19 5.53 15.54 11.13
C MET A 19 6.19 14.72 10.01
N ALA A 20 7.52 14.78 9.87
CA ALA A 20 8.25 14.00 8.87
C ALA A 20 8.31 12.49 9.19
N LEU A 21 8.13 12.10 10.45
CA LEU A 21 8.07 10.69 10.87
C LEU A 21 6.65 10.09 10.76
N ALA A 22 5.63 10.92 10.50
CA ALA A 22 4.25 10.47 10.33
C ALA A 22 3.95 9.98 8.89
N GLU A 23 4.86 10.23 7.94
CA GLU A 23 4.85 9.59 6.64
C GLU A 23 5.31 8.14 6.82
N THR A 24 4.41 7.32 7.37
CA THR A 24 4.55 5.86 7.32
C THR A 24 4.38 5.49 5.85
N GLU A 25 5.48 5.53 5.08
CA GLU A 25 5.48 4.88 3.77
C GLU A 25 4.98 3.44 3.99
N PRO A 26 3.95 3.01 3.24
CA PRO A 26 3.46 1.65 3.39
C PRO A 26 4.64 0.72 3.17
N ALA A 27 4.88 -0.18 4.14
CA ALA A 27 6.00 -1.11 4.09
C ALA A 27 6.11 -1.74 2.70
N PRO A 28 7.33 -1.91 2.14
CA PRO A 28 7.51 -2.56 0.85
C PRO A 28 6.82 -3.93 0.90
N ILE A 29 5.76 -4.11 0.12
CA ILE A 29 5.04 -5.39 0.12
C ILE A 29 5.80 -6.33 -0.79
N THR A 30 6.56 -7.21 -0.18
CA THR A 30 7.37 -8.24 -0.83
C THR A 30 6.47 -9.37 -1.31
N GLY A 31 6.03 -9.33 -2.56
CA GLY A 31 5.21 -10.38 -3.19
C GLY A 31 5.76 -10.78 -4.56
N ALA A 32 5.70 -12.07 -4.91
CA ALA A 32 6.19 -12.54 -6.21
C ALA A 32 5.32 -11.99 -7.36
N ASP A 33 5.93 -11.53 -8.44
CA ASP A 33 5.22 -11.14 -9.66
C ASP A 33 4.42 -12.34 -10.18
N THR A 34 3.11 -12.16 -10.30
CA THR A 34 2.13 -13.22 -10.55
C THR A 34 1.14 -12.77 -11.61
N ARG A 35 0.66 -13.72 -12.40
CA ARG A 35 -0.33 -13.54 -13.46
C ARG A 35 -1.54 -14.42 -13.15
N LEU A 36 -2.71 -13.81 -13.07
CA LEU A 36 -3.99 -14.50 -12.90
C LEU A 36 -4.74 -14.51 -14.23
N TYR A 37 -5.02 -15.70 -14.75
CA TYR A 37 -5.93 -15.90 -15.86
C TYR A 37 -7.31 -16.20 -15.27
N LEU A 38 -8.24 -15.28 -15.45
CA LEU A 38 -9.60 -15.40 -14.94
C LEU A 38 -10.47 -16.21 -15.91
N ALA A 39 -11.54 -16.79 -15.39
CA ALA A 39 -12.48 -17.62 -16.14
C ALA A 39 -13.26 -16.85 -17.22
N ASP A 40 -13.34 -15.52 -17.11
CA ASP A 40 -13.91 -14.63 -18.13
C ASP A 40 -12.94 -14.36 -19.30
N GLY A 41 -11.72 -14.90 -19.23
CA GLY A 41 -10.64 -14.70 -20.21
C GLY A 41 -9.77 -13.47 -19.93
N SER A 42 -10.04 -12.72 -18.86
CA SER A 42 -9.23 -11.57 -18.44
C SER A 42 -7.89 -12.02 -17.83
N LEU A 43 -6.86 -11.18 -18.00
CA LEU A 43 -5.54 -11.36 -17.39
C LEU A 43 -5.30 -10.26 -16.37
N VAL A 44 -4.90 -10.63 -15.16
CA VAL A 44 -4.48 -9.69 -14.11
C VAL A 44 -3.02 -9.94 -13.76
N GLU A 45 -2.19 -8.90 -13.86
CA GLU A 45 -0.78 -8.95 -13.47
C GLU A 45 -0.57 -8.14 -12.18
N GLY A 46 0.22 -8.67 -11.24
CA GLY A 46 0.49 -8.01 -9.97
C GLY A 46 1.35 -8.83 -9.03
N ASN A 47 1.50 -8.38 -7.78
CA ASN A 47 2.27 -9.09 -6.77
C ASN A 47 1.34 -9.97 -5.92
N LEU A 48 1.68 -11.25 -5.80
CA LEU A 48 0.96 -12.15 -4.90
C LEU A 48 1.28 -11.79 -3.45
N ILE A 49 0.24 -11.45 -2.69
CA ILE A 49 0.34 -11.20 -1.25
C ILE A 49 0.08 -12.51 -0.51
N GLU A 50 -1.02 -13.18 -0.84
CA GLU A 50 -1.46 -14.39 -0.15
C GLU A 50 -2.26 -15.29 -1.09
N ARG A 51 -2.10 -16.60 -0.91
CA ARG A 51 -2.87 -17.62 -1.63
C ARG A 51 -3.35 -18.66 -0.63
N ASP A 52 -4.67 -18.73 -0.47
CA ASP A 52 -5.34 -19.75 0.36
C ASP A 52 -6.07 -20.77 -0.54
N GLN A 53 -6.84 -21.67 0.07
CA GLN A 53 -7.62 -22.70 -0.62
C GLN A 53 -8.70 -22.12 -1.52
N ASP A 54 -9.37 -21.05 -1.08
CA ASP A 54 -10.54 -20.47 -1.75
C ASP A 54 -10.28 -19.08 -2.34
N LEU A 55 -9.27 -18.36 -1.82
CA LEU A 55 -9.02 -16.96 -2.15
C LEU A 55 -7.57 -16.73 -2.58
N VAL A 56 -7.40 -15.77 -3.49
CA VAL A 56 -6.11 -15.25 -3.91
C VAL A 56 -6.10 -13.74 -3.70
N ILE A 57 -5.16 -13.25 -2.90
CA ILE A 57 -5.00 -11.82 -2.61
C ILE A 57 -3.78 -11.32 -3.37
N MET A 58 -4.02 -10.38 -4.27
CA MET A 58 -2.97 -9.77 -5.08
C MET A 58 -3.00 -8.26 -4.97
N ARG A 59 -1.80 -7.67 -5.04
CA ARG A 59 -1.64 -6.26 -5.28
C ARG A 59 -1.50 -6.01 -6.77
N VAL A 60 -2.35 -5.14 -7.30
CA VAL A 60 -2.28 -4.67 -8.68
C VAL A 60 -2.08 -3.16 -8.63
N ASN A 61 -0.91 -2.70 -9.06
CA ASN A 61 -0.44 -1.33 -8.81
C ASN A 61 -0.44 -1.02 -7.29
N ASP A 62 -1.13 0.03 -6.85
CA ASP A 62 -1.20 0.43 -5.43
C ASP A 62 -2.47 -0.07 -4.71
N LYS A 63 -3.20 -1.01 -5.31
CA LYS A 63 -4.47 -1.52 -4.79
C LYS A 63 -4.40 -3.00 -4.49
N ILE A 64 -5.08 -3.42 -3.42
CA ILE A 64 -5.23 -4.83 -3.05
C ILE A 64 -6.57 -5.32 -3.59
N PHE A 65 -6.53 -6.45 -4.27
CA PHE A 65 -7.68 -7.16 -4.81
C PHE A 65 -7.71 -8.58 -4.24
N THR A 66 -8.93 -9.06 -4.00
CA THR A 66 -9.19 -10.43 -3.60
C THR A 66 -9.98 -11.09 -4.72
N PHE A 67 -9.49 -12.25 -5.16
CA PHE A 67 -10.10 -13.06 -6.20
C PHE A 67 -10.55 -14.38 -5.60
N ASP A 68 -11.77 -14.80 -5.94
CA ASP A 68 -12.24 -16.14 -5.64
C ASP A 68 -11.58 -17.13 -6.60
N LYS A 69 -11.12 -18.27 -6.09
CA LYS A 69 -10.44 -19.29 -6.90
C LYS A 69 -11.35 -19.93 -7.94
N THR A 70 -12.67 -19.89 -7.75
CA THR A 70 -13.65 -20.33 -8.75
C THR A 70 -13.67 -19.44 -9.99
N GLU A 71 -13.21 -18.20 -9.87
CA GLU A 71 -13.09 -17.24 -10.97
C GLU A 71 -11.72 -17.31 -11.65
N ILE A 72 -10.81 -18.17 -11.17
CA ILE A 72 -9.44 -18.30 -11.66
C ILE A 72 -9.28 -19.60 -12.44
N ASP A 73 -8.93 -19.49 -13.72
CA ASP A 73 -8.61 -20.63 -14.57
C ASP A 73 -7.15 -21.08 -14.39
N LYS A 74 -6.22 -20.11 -14.22
CA LYS A 74 -4.79 -20.42 -14.06
C LYS A 74 -4.01 -19.33 -13.31
N ILE A 75 -2.95 -19.76 -12.62
CA ILE A 75 -1.85 -18.95 -12.04
C ILE A 75 -0.54 -19.34 -12.71
#